data_AF-A0A3S3QLS5-F1
#
_entry.id   AF-A0A3S3QLS5-F1
#
_cell.length_a   1.000
_cell.length_b   1.000
_cell.length_c   1.000
_cell.angle_alpha   90.00
_cell.angle_beta   90.00
_cell.angle_gamma   90.00
#
_symmetry.space_group_name_H-M   'P 1'
#
loop_
_entity.id
_entity.type
_entity.pdbx_description
1 polymer ?
#
loop_
_entity_poly.entity_id
_entity_poly.type
_entity_poly.pdbx_seq_one_letter_code
_entity_poly.pdbx_strand_id
1 'polypeptide(L)'
;MEVIVQVPDQYLLDISAGELAARLKLSAALLMFRAGKFSAGAACEFAGVDRYTFFEACRQHRIDVVDYDPDELEADFSALIQRDASSC
;
A
#
# COMPACT_ATOMS: atom_id res chain seq x y z
N MET A 1 16.30 -12.52 -8.59
CA MET A 1 16.79 -12.82 -7.23
C MET A 1 15.88 -13.87 -6.63
N GLU A 2 16.43 -14.82 -5.88
CA GLU A 2 15.66 -15.89 -5.23
C GLU A 2 15.84 -15.80 -3.71
N VAL A 3 14.74 -15.99 -2.96
CA VAL A 3 14.71 -15.98 -1.49
C VAL A 3 13.98 -17.26 -1.04
N ILE A 4 14.65 -18.08 -0.24
CA ILE A 4 14.10 -19.34 0.28
C ILE A 4 13.65 -19.12 1.73
N VAL A 5 12.41 -19.49 2.04
CA VAL A 5 11.83 -19.40 3.38
C VAL A 5 11.44 -20.80 3.84
N GLN A 6 11.94 -21.21 5.00
CA GLN A 6 11.53 -22.46 5.63
C GLN A 6 10.24 -22.25 6.41
N VAL A 7 9.15 -22.86 5.96
CA VAL A 7 7.83 -22.75 6.57
C VAL A 7 7.43 -24.12 7.12
N PRO A 8 7.11 -24.25 8.42
CA PRO A 8 6.65 -25.53 8.96
C PRO A 8 5.34 -26.00 8.33
N ASP A 9 5.27 -27.28 7.96
CA ASP A 9 4.14 -27.90 7.24
C ASP A 9 2.79 -27.71 7.95
N GLN A 10 2.79 -27.64 9.28
CA GLN A 10 1.58 -27.42 10.08
C GLN A 10 0.85 -26.10 9.76
N TYR A 11 1.52 -25.14 9.13
CA TYR A 11 0.93 -23.85 8.72
C TYR A 11 0.48 -23.82 7.25
N LEU A 12 0.72 -24.89 6.49
CA LEU A 12 0.39 -25.01 5.07
C LEU A 12 -0.93 -25.78 4.83
N LEU A 13 -1.76 -25.94 5.86
CA LEU A 13 -3.06 -26.61 5.73
C LEU A 13 -3.93 -25.86 4.71
N ASP A 14 -4.33 -26.57 3.65
CA ASP A 14 -5.23 -26.11 2.59
C ASP A 14 -4.73 -24.90 1.76
N ILE A 15 -3.43 -24.66 1.70
CA ILE A 15 -2.84 -23.59 0.86
C ILE A 15 -1.68 -24.10 0.01
N SER A 16 -1.67 -23.72 -1.28
CA SER A 16 -0.54 -24.03 -2.16
C SER A 16 0.68 -23.15 -1.85
N ALA A 17 1.88 -23.64 -2.16
CA ALA A 17 3.11 -22.84 -2.01
C ALA A 17 3.07 -21.52 -2.79
N GLY A 18 2.47 -21.52 -3.99
CA GLY A 18 2.31 -20.31 -4.81
C GLY A 18 1.37 -19.29 -4.17
N GLU A 19 0.28 -19.75 -3.54
CA GLU A 19 -0.64 -18.88 -2.83
C GLU A 19 -0.01 -18.32 -1.55
N LEU A 20 0.75 -19.13 -0.81
CA LEU A 20 1.53 -18.66 0.33
C LEU A 20 2.55 -17.60 -0.10
N ALA A 21 3.29 -17.83 -1.19
CA ALA A 21 4.24 -16.87 -1.72
C ALA A 21 3.56 -15.54 -2.12
N ALA A 22 2.38 -15.60 -2.76
CA ALA A 22 1.61 -14.40 -3.09
C ALA A 22 1.19 -13.62 -1.82
N ARG A 23 0.69 -14.32 -0.79
CA ARG A 23 0.31 -13.70 0.49
C ARG A 23 1.51 -13.08 1.22
N LEU A 24 2.66 -13.76 1.21
CA LEU A 24 3.90 -13.24 1.80
C LEU A 24 4.38 -11.98 1.08
N LYS A 25 4.37 -11.98 -0.26
CA LYS A 25 4.75 -10.80 -1.05
C LYS A 25 3.83 -9.62 -0.78
N LEU A 26 2.51 -9.81 -0.77
CA LEU A 26 1.56 -8.75 -0.47
C LEU A 26 1.75 -8.21 0.96
N SER A 27 1.91 -9.10 1.94
CA SER A 27 2.12 -8.71 3.34
C SER A 27 3.42 -7.91 3.52
N ALA A 28 4.50 -8.34 2.89
CA ALA A 28 5.77 -7.62 2.91
C ALA A 28 5.67 -6.28 2.17
N ALA A 29 4.98 -6.21 1.02
CA ALA A 29 4.75 -4.96 0.30
C ALA A 29 4.02 -3.93 1.18
N LEU A 30 2.96 -4.35 1.88
CA LEU A 30 2.20 -3.50 2.80
C LEU A 30 3.07 -2.99 3.95
N LEU A 31 3.86 -3.88 4.58
CA LEU A 31 4.78 -3.49 5.65
C LEU A 31 5.84 -2.50 5.17
N MET A 32 6.43 -2.73 3.99
CA MET A 32 7.45 -1.85 3.43
C MET A 32 6.89 -0.50 2.98
N PHE A 33 5.67 -0.48 2.43
CA PHE A 33 4.96 0.75 2.10
C PHE A 33 4.67 1.57 3.36
N ARG A 34 4.08 0.93 4.39
CA ARG A 34 3.82 1.57 5.68
C ARG A 34 5.08 2.12 6.34
N ALA A 35 6.22 1.44 6.19
CA ALA A 35 7.51 1.89 6.72
C ALA A 35 8.18 3.00 5.87
N GLY A 36 7.52 3.49 4.82
CA GLY A 36 8.06 4.48 3.87
C GLY A 36 9.24 3.95 3.04
N LYS A 37 9.44 2.63 2.98
CA LYS A 37 10.54 2.00 2.23
C LYS A 37 10.15 1.75 0.78
N PHE A 38 8.87 1.48 0.53
CA PHE A 38 8.31 1.38 -0.81
C PHE A 38 7.40 2.55 -1.10
N SER A 39 7.43 3.03 -2.34
CA SER A 39 6.31 3.79 -2.90
C SER A 39 5.14 2.85 -3.19
N ALA A 40 3.94 3.39 -3.40
CA ALA A 40 2.79 2.59 -3.81
C ALA A 40 3.07 1.78 -5.08
N GLY A 41 3.75 2.37 -6.07
CA GLY A 41 4.13 1.69 -7.31
C GLY A 41 5.10 0.53 -7.08
N ALA A 42 6.16 0.75 -6.30
CA ALA A 42 7.11 -0.30 -5.96
C ALA A 42 6.46 -1.44 -5.17
N ALA A 43 5.51 -1.12 -4.28
CA ALA A 43 4.76 -2.12 -3.53
C ALA A 43 3.83 -2.95 -4.44
N CYS A 44 3.16 -2.33 -5.42
CA CYS A 44 2.36 -3.04 -6.43
C CYS A 44 3.22 -4.01 -7.26
N GLU A 45 4.37 -3.53 -7.75
CA GLU A 45 5.31 -4.34 -8.53
C GLU A 45 5.84 -5.53 -7.70
N PHE A 46 6.26 -5.29 -6.46
CA PHE A 46 6.76 -6.33 -5.56
C PHE A 46 5.69 -7.38 -5.23
N ALA A 47 4.46 -6.94 -4.93
CA ALA A 47 3.35 -7.84 -4.65
C ALA A 47 2.88 -8.60 -5.91
N GLY A 48 3.11 -8.03 -7.09
CA GLY A 48 2.61 -8.56 -8.36
C GLY A 48 1.10 -8.35 -8.51
N VAL A 49 0.58 -7.23 -8.02
CA VAL A 49 -0.85 -6.88 -8.08
C VAL A 49 -1.03 -5.50 -8.70
N ASP A 50 -2.21 -5.22 -9.24
CA ASP A 50 -2.53 -3.88 -9.74
C ASP A 50 -2.79 -2.88 -8.59
N ARG A 51 -2.84 -1.60 -8.97
CA ARG A 51 -2.99 -0.48 -8.02
C ARG A 51 -4.27 -0.56 -7.19
N TYR A 52 -5.39 -0.99 -7.78
CA TYR A 52 -6.66 -1.04 -7.06
C TYR A 52 -6.68 -2.19 -6.06
N THR A 53 -6.16 -3.35 -6.45
CA THR A 53 -5.98 -4.49 -5.54
C THR A 53 -5.07 -4.14 -4.36
N PHE A 54 -3.97 -3.43 -4.61
CA PHE A 54 -3.07 -2.99 -3.55
C PHE A 54 -3.74 -1.98 -2.59
N PHE A 55 -4.47 -0.99 -3.12
CA PHE A 55 -5.15 0.02 -2.28
C PHE A 55 -6.27 -0.58 -1.45
N GLU A 56 -7.00 -1.56 -1.99
CA GLU A 56 -8.00 -2.29 -1.20
C GLU A 56 -7.33 -3.09 -0.06
N ALA A 57 -6.16 -3.69 -0.31
CA ALA A 57 -5.38 -4.32 0.76
C ALA A 57 -4.90 -3.31 1.81
N CYS A 58 -4.40 -2.13 1.41
CA CYS A 58 -4.06 -1.06 2.35
C CYS A 58 -5.25 -0.69 3.23
N ARG A 59 -6.44 -0.53 2.64
CA ARG A 59 -7.69 -0.23 3.37
C ARG A 59 -8.03 -1.32 4.39
N GLN A 60 -7.98 -2.59 3.99
CA GLN A 60 -8.25 -3.74 4.88
C GLN A 60 -7.28 -3.79 6.08
N HIS A 61 -6.03 -3.38 5.85
CA HIS A 61 -4.98 -3.35 6.86
C HIS A 61 -4.84 -2.00 7.60
N ARG A 62 -5.74 -1.03 7.34
CA ARG A 62 -5.72 0.33 7.91
C ARG A 62 -4.37 1.03 7.70
N ILE A 63 -3.86 0.94 6.48
CA ILE A 63 -2.68 1.69 6.04
C ILE A 63 -3.18 2.83 5.17
N ASP A 64 -2.90 4.05 5.60
CA ASP A 64 -3.25 5.24 4.85
C ASP A 64 -2.41 5.31 3.57
N VAL A 65 -3.08 5.35 2.43
CA VAL A 65 -2.44 5.45 1.10
C VAL A 65 -2.03 6.89 0.81
N VAL A 66 -2.72 7.84 1.44
CA VAL A 66 -2.47 9.26 1.33
C VAL A 66 -2.23 9.75 2.76
N ASP A 67 -0.99 10.12 3.05
CA ASP A 67 -0.60 10.78 4.28
C ASP A 67 -0.62 12.29 4.00
N TYR A 68 -1.80 12.89 4.19
CA TYR A 68 -2.01 14.31 4.00
C TYR A 68 -2.38 14.90 5.36
N ASP A 69 -1.57 15.85 5.85
CA ASP A 69 -1.84 16.52 7.11
C ASP A 69 -3.14 17.35 7.01
N PRO A 70 -4.10 17.20 7.94
CA PRO A 70 -5.39 17.89 7.84
C PRO A 70 -5.27 19.42 7.78
N ASP A 71 -4.29 20.01 8.45
CA ASP A 71 -4.09 21.46 8.46
C ASP A 71 -3.46 21.92 7.14
N GLU A 72 -2.50 21.14 6.59
CA GLU A 72 -2.01 21.36 5.23
C GLU A 72 -3.14 21.25 4.21
N LEU A 73 -4.07 20.30 4.41
CA LEU A 73 -5.16 20.05 3.46
C LEU A 73 -6.09 21.25 3.43
N GLU A 74 -6.50 21.74 4.61
CA GLU A 74 -7.35 22.91 4.76
C GLU A 74 -6.68 24.16 4.17
N ALA A 75 -5.36 24.31 4.34
CA ALA A 75 -4.60 25.42 3.76
C ALA A 75 -4.59 25.36 2.23
N ASP A 76 -4.35 24.18 1.65
CA ASP A 76 -4.38 23.96 0.20
C ASP A 76 -5.78 24.24 -0.38
N PHE A 77 -6.84 23.75 0.27
CA PHE A 77 -8.23 24.02 -0.12
C PHE A 77 -8.54 25.52 -0.06
N SER A 78 -8.17 26.19 1.03
CA SER A 78 -8.37 27.63 1.19
C SER A 78 -7.65 28.46 0.11
N ALA A 79 -6.41 28.08 -0.23
CA ALA A 79 -5.64 28.75 -1.27
C ALA A 79 -6.28 28.58 -2.66
N LEU A 80 -6.84 27.41 -2.97
CA LEU A 80 -7.55 27.17 -4.23
C LEU A 80 -8.82 28.04 -4.34
N ILE A 81 -9.63 28.13 -3.28
CA ILE A 81 -10.86 28.93 -3.26
C ILE A 81 -10.55 30.44 -3.44
N GLN A 82 -9.51 30.95 -2.79
CA GLN A 82 -9.13 32.37 -2.89
C GLN A 82 -8.62 32.77 -4.28
N ARG A 83 -7.96 31.86 -5.00
CA ARG A 83 -7.50 32.10 -6.38
C ARG A 83 -8.66 32.26 -7.35
N ASP A 84 -9.70 31.44 -7.20
CA ASP A 84 -10.90 31.55 -8.02
C ASP A 84 -11.68 32.84 -7.73
N ALA A 85 -11.71 33.28 -6.46
CA ALA A 85 -12.34 34.54 -6.06
C ALA A 85 -11.57 35.78 -6.53
N SER A 86 -10.25 35.70 -6.69
CA SER A 86 -9.39 36.81 -7.14
C SER A 86 -9.34 36.97 -8.66
N SER A 87 -9.94 36.04 -9.40
CA SER A 87 -10.00 36.06 -10.87
C SER A 87 -11.31 36.65 -11.43
N CYS A 88 -12.18 37.20 -10.57
CA CYS A 88 -13.46 37.82 -10.94
C CYS A 88 -13.43 39.34 -10.66
#